data_AF-A0A0G2FBP6-F1
#
_entry.id   AF-A0A0G2FBP6-F1
#
_cell.length_a   1.000
_cell.length_b   1.000
_cell.length_c   1.000
_cell.angle_alpha   90.00
_cell.angle_beta   90.00
_cell.angle_gamma   90.00
#
_symmetry.space_group_name_H-M   'P 1'
#
loop_
_entity.id
_entity.type
_entity.pdbx_description
1 polymer ?
#
loop_
_entity_poly.entity_id
_entity_poly.type
_entity_poly.pdbx_seq_one_letter_code
_entity_poly.pdbx_strand_id
1 'polypeptide(L)'
;MSPTATKTAKAQSVSGKPNEPPQLQPVHLSSTSASQAARHVLPVAVASLFLASFKHLVADPVPTMTVSLPVVALLQVIYAFLCLPAAGSGSPKNRKHKPGEKKKAGDGAGPSFIIAALLSLLLSLILTPLLHATMILFGAPLLTHVSHTFFCAAHLSLLTAFPLFYTHGVDASTWAAVVGFKAPFDETFGGLLGGFFGAWLGAVPIPLDWDREWQKWPVTILAGIYGGYVLGRVLGGTVLFGKRF
;
A
#
# COMPACT_ATOMS: atom_id res chain seq x y z
N MET A 1 -8.47 33.06 55.43
CA MET A 1 -7.45 32.07 55.03
C MET A 1 -8.10 31.10 54.05
N SER A 2 -7.63 31.19 52.81
CA SER A 2 -7.75 30.34 51.60
C SER A 2 -8.88 29.30 51.44
N PRO A 3 -9.69 29.40 50.36
CA PRO A 3 -10.31 28.25 49.73
C PRO A 3 -9.40 27.69 48.62
N THR A 4 -9.14 26.39 48.67
CA THR A 4 -8.34 25.62 47.70
C THR A 4 -9.08 25.50 46.36
N ALA A 5 -8.59 26.17 45.33
CA ALA A 5 -9.10 26.07 43.97
C ALA A 5 -8.55 24.82 43.27
N THR A 6 -9.43 23.85 43.00
CA THR A 6 -9.15 22.68 42.15
C THR A 6 -8.91 23.14 40.71
N LYS A 7 -7.66 23.11 40.25
CA LYS A 7 -7.30 23.37 38.85
C LYS A 7 -7.74 22.19 37.99
N THR A 8 -8.80 22.37 37.21
CA THR A 8 -9.15 21.51 36.08
C THR A 8 -8.05 21.64 35.02
N ALA A 9 -7.30 20.57 34.78
CA ALA A 9 -6.29 20.52 33.72
C ALA A 9 -6.99 20.61 32.36
N LYS A 10 -6.89 21.79 31.74
CA LYS A 10 -7.36 22.04 30.38
C LYS A 10 -6.42 21.31 29.43
N ALA A 11 -6.93 20.29 28.74
CA ALA A 11 -6.20 19.60 27.67
C ALA A 11 -5.75 20.64 26.64
N GLN A 12 -4.43 20.81 26.50
CA GLN A 12 -3.83 21.66 25.49
C GLN A 12 -4.12 21.06 24.11
N SER A 13 -5.03 21.70 23.38
CA SER A 13 -5.09 21.59 21.93
C SER A 13 -3.76 22.12 21.38
N VAL A 14 -2.96 21.25 20.77
CA VAL A 14 -1.78 21.67 20.00
C VAL A 14 -2.28 22.49 18.82
N SER A 15 -2.27 23.80 18.99
CA SER A 15 -2.48 24.77 17.92
C SER A 15 -1.26 24.70 17.00
N GLY A 16 -1.45 24.20 15.77
CA GLY A 16 -0.41 24.26 14.74
C GLY A 16 0.00 25.69 14.44
N LYS A 17 1.30 25.90 14.18
CA LYS A 17 1.86 27.20 13.78
C LYS A 17 1.30 27.63 12.40
N PRO A 18 1.10 28.93 12.11
CA PRO A 18 0.31 29.38 10.96
C PRO A 18 0.95 29.18 9.58
N ASN A 19 2.18 28.67 9.48
CA ASN A 19 2.97 28.63 8.25
C ASN A 19 3.53 27.24 7.90
N GLU A 20 3.07 26.17 8.55
CA GLU A 20 3.48 24.82 8.19
C GLU A 20 2.48 24.24 7.18
N PRO A 21 2.94 23.66 6.04
CA PRO A 21 2.03 23.03 5.09
C PRO A 21 1.21 21.94 5.81
N PRO A 22 -0.07 21.72 5.41
CA PRO A 22 -0.94 20.74 6.05
C PRO A 22 -0.25 19.38 6.10
N GLN A 23 0.02 18.90 7.31
CA GLN A 23 0.75 17.64 7.48
C GLN A 23 -0.17 16.45 7.17
N LEU A 24 0.29 15.55 6.29
CA LEU A 24 -0.42 14.33 5.90
C LEU A 24 -0.68 13.45 7.13
N GLN A 25 -1.94 13.03 7.33
CA GLN A 25 -2.33 12.14 8.41
C GLN A 25 -2.21 10.67 7.95
N PRO A 26 -1.86 9.74 8.84
CA PRO A 26 -1.82 8.32 8.51
C PRO A 26 -3.21 7.81 8.11
N VAL A 27 -3.26 6.86 7.18
CA VAL A 27 -4.53 6.25 6.76
C VAL A 27 -5.08 5.39 7.90
N HIS A 28 -6.20 5.82 8.47
CA HIS A 28 -6.95 5.04 9.44
C HIS A 28 -7.88 4.07 8.74
N LEU A 29 -7.78 2.78 9.10
CA LEU A 29 -8.68 1.75 8.60
C LEU A 29 -10.08 1.90 9.18
N SER A 30 -11.06 1.41 8.43
CA SER A 30 -12.45 1.33 8.91
C SER A 30 -12.54 0.47 10.18
N SER A 31 -13.38 0.85 11.14
CA SER A 31 -13.52 0.17 12.44
C SER A 31 -14.46 -1.05 12.44
N THR A 32 -14.89 -1.51 11.27
CA THR A 32 -15.78 -2.67 11.11
C THR A 32 -15.06 -3.98 11.43
N SER A 33 -15.79 -4.99 11.92
CA SER A 33 -15.24 -6.33 12.15
C SER A 33 -14.64 -6.94 10.88
N ALA A 34 -15.29 -6.71 9.73
CA ALA A 34 -14.81 -7.12 8.42
C ALA A 34 -13.45 -6.48 8.08
N SER A 35 -13.28 -5.17 8.35
CA SER A 35 -12.00 -4.47 8.15
C SER A 35 -10.89 -5.03 9.05
N GLN A 36 -11.20 -5.30 10.33
CA GLN A 36 -10.23 -5.90 11.26
C GLN A 36 -9.80 -7.30 10.82
N ALA A 37 -10.72 -8.12 10.32
CA ALA A 37 -10.38 -9.43 9.76
C ALA A 37 -9.55 -9.29 8.47
N ALA A 38 -10.00 -8.45 7.53
CA ALA A 38 -9.36 -8.26 6.22
C ALA A 38 -7.93 -7.72 6.33
N ARG A 39 -7.64 -6.91 7.35
CA ARG A 39 -6.29 -6.46 7.72
C ARG A 39 -5.30 -7.62 7.90
N HIS A 40 -5.72 -8.69 8.55
CA HIS A 40 -4.88 -9.87 8.78
C HIS A 40 -4.96 -10.88 7.63
N VAL A 41 -6.13 -11.00 7.00
CA VAL A 41 -6.35 -11.95 5.91
C VAL A 41 -5.56 -11.57 4.65
N LEU A 42 -5.52 -10.30 4.25
CA LEU A 42 -4.83 -9.91 3.01
C LEU A 42 -3.33 -10.27 2.98
N PRO A 43 -2.49 -9.92 3.98
CA PRO A 43 -1.07 -10.28 3.93
C PRO A 43 -0.86 -11.80 3.91
N VAL A 44 -1.68 -12.56 4.65
CA VAL A 44 -1.64 -14.03 4.63
C VAL A 44 -2.05 -14.58 3.27
N ALA A 45 -3.11 -14.04 2.66
CA ALA A 45 -3.60 -14.47 1.36
C ALA A 45 -2.57 -14.18 0.25
N VAL A 46 -1.98 -12.98 0.23
CA VAL A 46 -0.93 -12.60 -0.72
C VAL A 46 0.32 -13.47 -0.56
N ALA A 47 0.77 -13.70 0.67
CA ALA A 47 1.91 -14.58 0.95
C ALA A 47 1.61 -16.03 0.53
N SER A 48 0.42 -16.54 0.87
CA SER A 48 0.01 -17.91 0.53
C SER A 48 -0.12 -18.11 -0.98
N LEU A 49 -0.70 -17.14 -1.70
CA LEU A 49 -0.78 -17.15 -3.15
C LEU A 49 0.61 -17.24 -3.78
N PHE A 50 1.56 -16.42 -3.31
CA PHE A 50 2.93 -16.44 -3.80
C PHE A 50 3.61 -17.78 -3.53
N LEU A 51 3.55 -18.27 -2.28
CA LEU A 51 4.16 -19.54 -1.89
C LEU A 51 3.58 -20.73 -2.67
N ALA A 52 2.26 -20.76 -2.88
CA ALA A 52 1.60 -21.80 -3.68
C ALA A 52 2.01 -21.73 -5.16
N SER A 53 2.24 -20.53 -5.68
CA SER A 53 2.63 -20.29 -7.07
C SER A 53 4.14 -20.45 -7.29
N PHE A 54 4.96 -20.50 -6.24
CA PHE A 54 6.43 -20.39 -6.34
C PHE A 54 7.07 -21.44 -7.24
N LYS A 55 6.65 -22.70 -7.16
CA LYS A 55 7.18 -23.76 -8.03
C LYS A 55 6.90 -23.48 -9.52
N HIS A 56 5.69 -23.01 -9.83
CA HIS A 56 5.30 -22.64 -11.19
C HIS A 56 6.01 -21.35 -11.63
N LEU A 57 6.24 -20.41 -10.72
CA LEU A 57 6.97 -19.18 -10.99
C LEU A 57 8.43 -19.48 -11.39
N VAL A 58 9.06 -20.46 -10.74
CA VAL A 58 10.42 -20.90 -11.07
C VAL A 58 10.46 -21.60 -12.43
N ALA A 59 9.48 -22.45 -12.73
CA ALA A 59 9.44 -23.20 -13.99
C ALA A 59 9.06 -22.31 -15.19
N ASP A 60 7.98 -21.54 -15.06
CA ASP A 60 7.36 -20.73 -16.12
C ASP A 60 6.91 -19.37 -15.56
N PRO A 61 7.81 -18.36 -15.49
CA PRO A 61 7.52 -17.11 -14.80
C PRO A 61 6.41 -16.29 -15.43
N VAL A 62 6.40 -16.12 -16.76
CA VAL A 62 5.44 -15.23 -17.45
C VAL A 62 4.00 -15.72 -17.32
N PRO A 63 3.65 -16.99 -17.63
CA PRO A 63 2.30 -17.49 -17.42
C PRO A 63 1.86 -17.37 -15.95
N THR A 64 2.75 -17.73 -15.02
CA THR A 64 2.45 -17.68 -13.58
C THR A 64 2.16 -16.26 -13.11
N MET A 65 2.97 -15.28 -13.52
CA MET A 65 2.72 -13.88 -13.20
C MET A 65 1.45 -13.34 -13.86
N THR A 66 1.17 -13.75 -15.10
CA THR A 66 -0.03 -13.33 -15.83
C THR A 66 -1.31 -13.81 -15.15
N VAL A 67 -1.34 -15.06 -14.69
CA VAL A 67 -2.49 -15.65 -14.01
C VAL A 67 -2.66 -15.11 -12.59
N SER A 68 -1.55 -14.89 -11.86
CA SER A 68 -1.61 -14.37 -10.49
C SER A 68 -1.96 -12.88 -10.42
N LEU A 69 -1.62 -12.08 -11.44
CA LEU A 69 -1.87 -10.63 -11.44
C LEU A 69 -3.34 -10.24 -11.21
N PRO A 70 -4.35 -10.77 -11.94
CA PRO A 70 -5.75 -10.46 -11.68
C PRO A 70 -6.22 -10.94 -10.31
N VAL A 71 -5.67 -12.03 -9.79
CA VAL A 71 -5.98 -12.53 -8.43
C VAL A 71 -5.48 -11.54 -7.38
N VAL A 72 -4.25 -11.04 -7.53
CA VAL A 72 -3.70 -9.99 -6.65
C VAL A 72 -4.53 -8.72 -6.75
N ALA A 73 -4.95 -8.33 -7.96
CA ALA A 73 -5.78 -7.13 -8.16
C ALA A 73 -7.11 -7.26 -7.42
N LEU A 74 -7.75 -8.43 -7.52
CA LEU A 74 -8.98 -8.72 -6.81
C LEU A 74 -8.79 -8.66 -5.28
N LEU A 75 -7.72 -9.27 -4.77
CA LEU A 75 -7.38 -9.22 -3.34
C LEU A 75 -7.17 -7.77 -2.85
N GLN A 76 -6.47 -6.94 -3.63
CA GLN A 76 -6.26 -5.53 -3.32
C GLN A 76 -7.56 -4.73 -3.35
N VAL A 77 -8.42 -4.95 -4.35
CA VAL A 77 -9.73 -4.27 -4.47
C VAL A 77 -10.66 -4.66 -3.32
N ILE A 78 -10.73 -5.95 -2.96
CA ILE A 78 -11.51 -6.42 -1.81
C ILE A 78 -11.02 -5.76 -0.52
N TYR A 79 -9.69 -5.69 -0.34
CA TYR A 79 -9.14 -5.03 0.84
C TYR A 79 -9.44 -3.53 0.87
N ALA A 80 -9.26 -2.83 -0.26
CA ALA A 80 -9.55 -1.42 -0.38
C ALA A 80 -11.02 -1.11 -0.08
N PHE A 81 -11.94 -1.95 -0.58
CA PHE A 81 -13.36 -1.86 -0.28
C PHE A 81 -13.67 -1.96 1.21
N LEU A 82 -13.06 -2.95 1.89
CA LEU A 82 -13.39 -3.26 3.28
C LEU A 82 -12.74 -2.29 4.27
N CYS A 83 -11.52 -1.82 3.97
CA CYS A 83 -10.65 -1.23 4.98
C CYS A 83 -10.25 0.22 4.69
N LEU A 84 -10.09 0.60 3.42
CA LEU A 84 -9.48 1.87 3.04
C LEU A 84 -10.54 2.94 2.73
N PRO A 85 -10.33 4.18 3.18
CA PRO A 85 -11.13 5.31 2.70
C PRO A 85 -10.79 5.60 1.24
N ALA A 86 -11.80 5.78 0.39
CA ALA A 86 -11.58 6.16 -0.99
C ALA A 86 -11.14 7.63 -1.10
N ALA A 87 -10.24 7.94 -2.02
CA ALA A 87 -9.80 9.30 -2.28
C ALA A 87 -10.99 10.23 -2.58
N GLY A 88 -11.03 11.40 -1.95
CA GLY A 88 -12.14 12.35 -2.10
C GLY A 88 -13.43 11.97 -1.35
N SER A 89 -13.54 10.76 -0.78
CA SER A 89 -14.52 10.51 0.28
C SER A 89 -14.04 11.26 1.51
N GLY A 90 -14.68 12.39 1.82
CA GLY A 90 -14.19 13.31 2.85
C GLY A 90 -13.91 12.58 4.16
N SER A 91 -12.67 12.63 4.65
CA SER A 91 -12.37 12.33 6.05
C SER A 91 -13.36 13.10 6.93
N PRO A 92 -13.86 12.52 8.03
CA PRO A 92 -14.78 13.17 8.94
C PRO A 92 -14.03 14.28 9.69
N LYS A 93 -13.76 15.41 9.02
CA LYS A 93 -13.39 16.66 9.66
C LYS A 93 -14.59 17.05 10.52
N ASN A 94 -14.48 16.83 11.84
CA ASN A 94 -15.19 17.58 12.87
C ASN A 94 -16.65 17.95 12.56
N ARG A 95 -17.50 17.00 12.14
CA ARG A 95 -18.93 17.17 12.40
C ARG A 95 -19.11 16.97 13.89
N LYS A 96 -19.14 18.07 14.66
CA LYS A 96 -19.71 18.07 16.01
C LYS A 96 -21.06 17.36 15.90
N HIS A 97 -21.14 16.16 16.45
CA HIS A 97 -22.37 15.38 16.45
C HIS A 97 -23.42 16.21 17.17
N LYS A 98 -24.44 16.69 16.45
CA LYS A 98 -25.59 17.29 17.12
C LYS A 98 -26.27 16.16 17.90
N PRO A 99 -26.65 16.37 19.18
CA PRO A 99 -27.41 15.38 19.93
C PRO A 99 -28.71 15.08 19.15
N GLY A 100 -28.89 13.82 18.72
CA GLY A 100 -30.10 13.36 18.02
C GLY A 100 -29.94 12.93 16.55
N GLU A 101 -28.77 13.08 15.93
CA GLU A 101 -28.57 12.58 14.56
C GLU A 101 -28.45 11.03 14.59
N LYS A 102 -29.46 10.32 14.09
CA LYS A 102 -29.41 8.85 13.96
C LYS A 102 -28.20 8.49 13.09
N LYS A 103 -27.27 7.72 13.64
CA LYS A 103 -26.12 7.14 12.94
C LYS A 103 -26.65 6.46 11.68
N LYS A 104 -26.38 7.02 10.49
CA LYS A 104 -26.65 6.35 9.23
C LYS A 104 -25.78 5.10 9.23
N ALA A 105 -26.43 3.96 9.43
CA ALA A 105 -25.80 2.66 9.35
C ALA A 105 -25.32 2.45 7.90
N GLY A 106 -24.01 2.23 7.75
CA GLY A 106 -23.36 1.71 6.54
C GLY A 106 -23.67 2.47 5.25
N ASP A 107 -22.82 3.41 4.87
CA ASP A 107 -22.69 3.74 3.45
C ASP A 107 -22.18 2.48 2.74
N GLY A 108 -23.11 1.68 2.22
CA GLY A 108 -22.84 0.62 1.27
C GLY A 108 -22.10 1.18 0.06
N ALA A 109 -21.36 0.32 -0.64
CA ALA A 109 -20.57 0.63 -1.83
C ALA A 109 -21.34 1.50 -2.84
N GLY A 110 -21.22 2.82 -2.75
CA GLY A 110 -21.79 3.73 -3.73
C GLY A 110 -21.02 3.64 -5.05
N PRO A 111 -21.55 4.20 -6.15
CA PRO A 111 -20.82 4.35 -7.42
C PRO A 111 -19.42 4.98 -7.25
N SER A 112 -19.21 5.77 -6.19
CA SER A 112 -17.92 6.37 -5.82
C SER A 112 -16.82 5.34 -5.52
N PHE A 113 -17.14 4.18 -4.92
CA PHE A 113 -16.16 3.13 -4.67
C PHE A 113 -15.65 2.52 -5.97
N ILE A 114 -16.58 2.14 -6.85
CA ILE A 114 -16.27 1.48 -8.12
C ILE A 114 -15.39 2.40 -8.96
N ILE A 115 -15.75 3.69 -9.03
CA ILE A 115 -14.96 4.70 -9.76
C ILE A 115 -13.56 4.84 -9.15
N ALA A 116 -13.44 4.95 -7.81
CA ALA A 116 -12.14 5.04 -7.15
C ALA A 116 -11.27 3.82 -7.44
N ALA A 117 -11.81 2.60 -7.26
CA ALA A 117 -11.08 1.36 -7.53
C ALA A 117 -10.63 1.24 -8.99
N LEU A 118 -11.52 1.52 -9.95
CA LEU A 118 -11.18 1.47 -11.38
C LEU A 118 -10.13 2.51 -11.76
N LEU A 119 -10.25 3.73 -11.24
CA LEU A 119 -9.27 4.79 -11.49
C LEU A 119 -7.90 4.42 -10.89
N SER A 120 -7.87 3.90 -9.66
CA SER A 120 -6.62 3.46 -9.03
C SER A 120 -5.98 2.27 -9.73
N LEU A 121 -6.76 1.32 -10.24
CA LEU A 121 -6.26 0.22 -11.09
C LEU A 121 -5.67 0.77 -12.39
N LEU A 122 -6.37 1.70 -13.05
CA LEU A 122 -5.89 2.33 -14.28
C LEU A 122 -4.59 3.10 -14.05
N LEU A 123 -4.50 3.89 -12.97
CA LEU A 123 -3.27 4.61 -12.62
C LEU A 123 -2.12 3.66 -12.29
N SER A 124 -2.39 2.55 -11.60
CA SER A 124 -1.38 1.51 -11.33
C SER A 124 -0.91 0.84 -12.62
N LEU A 125 -1.81 0.61 -13.57
CA LEU A 125 -1.47 0.10 -14.89
C LEU A 125 -0.61 1.10 -15.69
N ILE A 126 -0.96 2.39 -15.65
CA ILE A 126 -0.20 3.47 -16.30
C ILE A 126 1.19 3.64 -15.66
N LEU A 127 1.34 3.39 -14.36
CA LEU A 127 2.63 3.44 -13.66
C LEU A 127 3.54 2.24 -14.01
N THR A 128 2.97 1.12 -14.45
CA THR A 128 3.71 -0.11 -14.77
C THR A 128 4.84 0.10 -15.80
N PRO A 129 4.64 0.74 -16.97
CA PRO A 129 5.73 0.98 -17.92
C PRO A 129 6.87 1.86 -17.34
N LEU A 130 6.56 2.80 -16.45
CA LEU A 130 7.60 3.61 -15.78
C LEU A 130 8.44 2.75 -14.84
N LEU A 131 7.81 1.86 -14.06
CA LEU A 131 8.52 0.92 -13.19
C LEU A 131 9.29 -0.13 -14.00
N HIS A 132 8.76 -0.58 -15.14
CA HIS A 132 9.46 -1.45 -16.07
C HIS A 132 10.75 -0.79 -16.58
N ALA A 133 10.66 0.46 -17.05
CA ALA A 133 11.84 1.22 -17.48
C ALA A 133 12.83 1.41 -16.33
N THR A 134 12.34 1.66 -15.11
CA THR A 134 13.19 1.77 -13.91
C THR A 134 13.91 0.45 -13.64
N MET A 135 13.22 -0.70 -13.66
CA MET A 135 13.88 -2.00 -13.49
C MET A 135 14.98 -2.24 -14.52
N ILE A 136 14.79 -1.83 -15.77
CA ILE A 136 15.83 -1.90 -16.82
C ILE A 136 17.02 -1.01 -16.48
N LEU A 137 16.79 0.23 -16.04
CA LEU A 137 17.86 1.13 -15.60
C LEU A 137 18.64 0.59 -14.40
N PHE A 138 18.00 -0.23 -13.56
CA PHE A 138 18.62 -0.93 -12.44
C PHE A 138 19.22 -2.31 -12.82
N GLY A 139 19.28 -2.65 -14.11
CA GLY A 139 19.99 -3.82 -14.61
C GLY A 139 19.12 -4.98 -15.09
N ALA A 140 17.80 -4.82 -15.19
CA ALA A 140 16.95 -5.82 -15.84
C ALA A 140 17.28 -5.92 -17.35
N PRO A 141 17.14 -7.09 -17.97
CA PRO A 141 17.42 -7.24 -19.40
C PRO A 141 16.51 -6.34 -20.27
N LEU A 142 17.12 -5.57 -21.18
CA LEU A 142 16.42 -4.60 -22.04
C LEU A 142 15.66 -5.27 -23.21
N LEU A 143 16.30 -6.24 -23.87
CA LEU A 143 15.76 -6.87 -25.09
C LEU A 143 15.29 -8.30 -24.88
N THR A 144 15.90 -9.01 -23.94
CA THR A 144 15.46 -10.35 -23.52
C THR A 144 14.54 -10.20 -22.30
N HIS A 145 13.69 -11.19 -22.02
CA HIS A 145 12.84 -11.19 -20.82
C HIS A 145 11.93 -9.94 -20.63
N VAL A 146 11.60 -9.22 -21.71
CA VAL A 146 10.75 -8.01 -21.65
C VAL A 146 9.43 -8.26 -20.92
N SER A 147 8.72 -9.33 -21.28
CA SER A 147 7.47 -9.72 -20.61
C SER A 147 7.68 -10.06 -19.13
N HIS A 148 8.81 -10.64 -18.77
CA HIS A 148 9.13 -10.98 -17.38
C HIS A 148 9.25 -9.71 -16.55
N THR A 149 10.04 -8.75 -17.03
CA THR A 149 10.23 -7.45 -16.39
C THR A 149 8.92 -6.67 -16.33
N PHE A 150 8.12 -6.69 -17.40
CA PHE A 150 6.84 -5.98 -17.45
C PHE A 150 5.84 -6.51 -16.42
N PHE A 151 5.65 -7.84 -16.35
CA PHE A 151 4.75 -8.41 -15.35
C PHE A 151 5.29 -8.29 -13.92
N CYS A 152 6.61 -8.37 -13.71
CA CYS A 152 7.21 -8.10 -12.41
C CYS A 152 6.94 -6.66 -11.95
N ALA A 153 7.12 -5.67 -12.85
CA ALA A 153 6.78 -4.28 -12.59
C ALA A 153 5.28 -4.07 -12.35
N ALA A 154 4.41 -4.82 -13.03
CA ALA A 154 2.96 -4.77 -12.82
C ALA A 154 2.59 -5.26 -11.41
N HIS A 155 3.19 -6.35 -10.94
CA HIS A 155 3.01 -6.85 -9.57
C HIS A 155 3.50 -5.85 -8.52
N LEU A 156 4.69 -5.25 -8.73
CA LEU A 156 5.17 -4.18 -7.87
C LEU A 156 4.19 -3.01 -7.81
N SER A 157 3.79 -2.47 -8.97
CA SER A 157 2.83 -1.36 -9.08
C SER A 157 1.52 -1.66 -8.36
N LEU A 158 0.96 -2.85 -8.58
CA LEU A 158 -0.32 -3.25 -8.03
C LEU A 158 -0.28 -3.46 -6.51
N LEU A 159 0.82 -3.98 -5.97
CA LEU A 159 0.96 -4.13 -4.52
C LEU A 159 1.23 -2.78 -3.84
N THR A 160 2.08 -1.93 -4.43
CA THR A 160 2.57 -0.73 -3.74
C THR A 160 1.82 0.56 -4.08
N ALA A 161 1.48 0.78 -5.35
CA ALA A 161 0.91 2.04 -5.81
C ALA A 161 -0.63 2.04 -5.76
N PHE A 162 -1.28 0.92 -6.07
CA PHE A 162 -2.75 0.84 -6.03
C PHE A 162 -3.36 1.29 -4.69
N PRO A 163 -2.89 0.83 -3.51
CA PRO A 163 -3.47 1.26 -2.24
C PRO A 163 -3.31 2.77 -2.01
N LEU A 164 -2.18 3.37 -2.45
CA LEU A 164 -1.91 4.80 -2.33
C LEU A 164 -2.78 5.64 -3.28
N PHE A 165 -2.92 5.22 -4.54
CA PHE A 165 -3.85 5.87 -5.47
C PHE A 165 -5.29 5.78 -4.98
N TYR A 166 -5.68 4.66 -4.38
CA TYR A 166 -7.02 4.48 -3.87
C TYR A 166 -7.30 5.38 -2.67
N THR A 167 -6.37 5.54 -1.74
CA THR A 167 -6.57 6.37 -0.54
C THR A 167 -6.35 7.86 -0.77
N HIS A 168 -5.36 8.23 -1.57
CA HIS A 168 -4.92 9.62 -1.72
C HIS A 168 -5.19 10.22 -3.10
N GLY A 169 -5.56 9.41 -4.09
CA GLY A 169 -5.73 9.87 -5.47
C GLY A 169 -4.41 10.41 -6.03
N VAL A 170 -4.47 11.55 -6.71
CA VAL A 170 -3.32 12.22 -7.35
C VAL A 170 -2.99 13.57 -6.70
N ASP A 171 -3.26 13.71 -5.40
CA ASP A 171 -2.93 14.94 -4.67
C ASP A 171 -1.42 15.20 -4.62
N ALA A 172 -0.98 16.31 -5.24
CA ALA A 172 0.44 16.61 -5.41
C ALA A 172 1.19 16.73 -4.08
N SER A 173 0.56 17.28 -3.04
CA SER A 173 1.18 17.44 -1.72
C SER A 173 1.42 16.10 -1.04
N THR A 174 0.48 15.18 -1.20
CA THR A 174 0.58 13.81 -0.69
C THR A 174 1.69 13.04 -1.42
N TRP A 175 1.73 13.08 -2.76
CA TRP A 175 2.77 12.41 -3.53
C TRP A 175 4.16 13.00 -3.27
N ALA A 176 4.28 14.32 -3.07
CA ALA A 176 5.54 14.94 -2.65
C ALA A 176 5.99 14.44 -1.26
N ALA A 177 5.06 14.24 -0.32
CA ALA A 177 5.39 13.67 0.99
C ALA A 177 5.80 12.19 0.90
N VAL A 178 5.12 11.39 0.08
CA VAL A 178 5.44 9.97 -0.15
C VAL A 178 6.83 9.81 -0.78
N VAL A 179 7.10 10.52 -1.88
CA VAL A 179 8.40 10.47 -2.58
C VAL A 179 9.52 11.07 -1.73
N GLY A 180 9.20 12.10 -0.93
CA GLY A 180 10.14 12.72 0.00
C GLY A 180 10.35 11.95 1.31
N PHE A 181 9.77 10.76 1.46
CA PHE A 181 9.82 9.94 2.68
C PHE A 181 9.29 10.63 3.96
N LYS A 182 8.45 11.66 3.80
CA LYS A 182 7.85 12.45 4.89
C LYS A 182 6.43 12.00 5.25
N ALA A 183 5.85 11.08 4.48
CA ALA A 183 4.55 10.51 4.78
C ALA A 183 4.59 9.75 6.13
N PRO A 184 3.55 9.85 6.96
CA PRO A 184 3.45 9.02 8.15
C PRO A 184 3.36 7.54 7.76
N PHE A 185 3.96 6.69 8.57
CA PHE A 185 3.87 5.24 8.39
C PHE A 185 2.44 4.77 8.64
N ASP A 186 1.93 4.01 7.67
CA ASP A 186 0.69 3.25 7.74
C ASP A 186 0.83 2.00 6.85
N GLU A 187 -0.26 1.28 6.62
CA GLU A 187 -0.23 0.07 5.80
C GLU A 187 0.10 0.31 4.33
N THR A 188 -0.30 1.46 3.76
CA THR A 188 -0.10 1.74 2.34
C THR A 188 1.33 2.21 2.10
N PHE A 189 1.82 3.16 2.90
CA PHE A 189 3.19 3.65 2.82
C PHE A 189 4.21 2.60 3.27
N GLY A 190 3.91 1.83 4.32
CA GLY A 190 4.75 0.71 4.75
C GLY A 190 4.84 -0.38 3.69
N GLY A 191 3.72 -0.71 3.03
CA GLY A 191 3.69 -1.64 1.92
C GLY A 191 4.51 -1.15 0.71
N LEU A 192 4.44 0.14 0.38
CA LEU A 192 5.27 0.78 -0.64
C LEU A 192 6.76 0.60 -0.35
N LEU A 193 7.22 1.07 0.81
CA LEU A 193 8.62 1.00 1.20
C LEU A 193 9.11 -0.44 1.25
N GLY A 194 8.31 -1.32 1.86
CA GLY A 194 8.62 -2.73 1.96
C GLY A 194 8.73 -3.41 0.60
N GLY A 195 7.81 -3.14 -0.34
CA GLY A 195 7.82 -3.73 -1.67
C GLY A 195 9.04 -3.31 -2.49
N PHE A 196 9.39 -2.02 -2.50
CA PHE A 196 10.58 -1.51 -3.19
C PHE A 196 11.89 -2.00 -2.56
N PHE A 197 12.00 -1.91 -1.23
CA PHE A 197 13.18 -2.40 -0.52
C PHE A 197 13.35 -3.90 -0.67
N GLY A 198 12.24 -4.66 -0.62
CA GLY A 198 12.21 -6.08 -0.88
C GLY A 198 12.64 -6.42 -2.30
N ALA A 199 12.14 -5.70 -3.32
CA ALA A 199 12.58 -5.88 -4.70
C ALA A 199 14.09 -5.67 -4.86
N TRP A 200 14.64 -4.63 -4.23
CA TRP A 200 16.06 -4.33 -4.22
C TRP A 200 16.88 -5.45 -3.56
N LEU A 201 16.46 -5.92 -2.37
CA LEU A 201 17.10 -7.08 -1.72
C LEU A 201 16.98 -8.36 -2.56
N GLY A 202 15.87 -8.54 -3.27
CA GLY A 202 15.66 -9.65 -4.20
C GLY A 202 16.63 -9.65 -5.38
N ALA A 203 17.32 -8.54 -5.66
CA ALA A 203 18.35 -8.48 -6.69
C ALA A 203 19.67 -9.10 -6.22
N VAL A 204 19.93 -9.10 -4.90
CA VAL A 204 21.20 -9.57 -4.31
C VAL A 204 21.53 -11.02 -4.67
N PRO A 205 20.60 -12.00 -4.65
CA PRO A 205 20.93 -13.39 -4.97
C PRO A 205 21.27 -13.66 -6.43
N ILE A 206 20.92 -12.76 -7.36
CA ILE A 206 21.15 -12.94 -8.80
C ILE A 206 22.65 -13.01 -9.14
N PRO A 207 23.50 -12.03 -8.77
CA PRO A 207 24.94 -12.07 -9.06
C PRO A 207 25.72 -13.11 -8.24
N LEU A 208 25.14 -13.65 -7.18
CA LEU A 208 25.77 -14.74 -6.41
C LEU A 208 25.76 -16.06 -7.18
N ASP A 209 24.87 -16.18 -8.19
CA ASP A 209 24.81 -17.25 -9.19
C ASP A 209 25.12 -18.63 -8.62
N TRP A 210 24.28 -19.12 -7.70
CA TRP A 210 24.39 -20.46 -7.10
C TRP A 210 23.91 -21.56 -8.07
N ASP A 211 23.85 -21.28 -9.37
CA ASP A 211 23.36 -22.16 -10.44
C ASP A 211 21.98 -22.75 -10.14
N ARG A 212 21.08 -21.96 -9.54
CA ARG A 212 19.71 -22.41 -9.21
C ARG A 212 18.66 -21.71 -10.07
N GLU A 213 17.70 -22.50 -10.53
CA GLU A 213 16.56 -22.01 -11.32
C GLU A 213 15.79 -20.88 -10.62
N TRP A 214 15.70 -20.91 -9.29
CA TRP A 214 15.00 -19.86 -8.53
C TRP A 214 15.74 -18.52 -8.50
N GLN A 215 17.02 -18.45 -8.86
CA GLN A 215 17.79 -17.20 -8.96
C GLN A 215 17.58 -16.47 -10.28
N LYS A 216 16.95 -17.11 -11.27
CA LYS A 216 16.74 -16.50 -12.59
C LYS A 216 15.80 -15.30 -12.50
N TRP A 217 16.04 -14.31 -13.35
CA TRP A 217 15.17 -13.15 -13.48
C TRP A 217 13.75 -13.56 -13.90
N PRO A 218 12.67 -13.08 -13.25
CA PRO A 218 12.60 -12.09 -12.16
C PRO A 218 12.22 -12.73 -10.81
N VAL A 219 12.47 -14.04 -10.62
CA VAL A 219 11.88 -14.83 -9.53
C VAL A 219 12.24 -14.28 -8.15
N THR A 220 13.52 -14.00 -7.91
CA THR A 220 13.99 -13.47 -6.61
C THR A 220 13.50 -12.05 -6.34
N ILE A 221 13.40 -11.23 -7.38
CA ILE A 221 12.85 -9.87 -7.30
C ILE A 221 11.40 -9.96 -6.87
N LEU A 222 10.61 -10.83 -7.50
CA LEU A 222 9.21 -11.01 -7.18
C LEU A 222 9.02 -11.56 -5.75
N ALA A 223 9.87 -12.49 -5.32
CA ALA A 223 9.89 -12.96 -3.93
C ALA A 223 10.16 -11.80 -2.95
N GLY A 224 11.13 -10.96 -3.28
CA GLY A 224 11.45 -9.74 -2.54
C GLY A 224 10.28 -8.76 -2.48
N ILE A 225 9.61 -8.49 -3.60
CA ILE A 225 8.43 -7.63 -3.69
C ILE A 225 7.32 -8.12 -2.75
N TYR A 226 6.95 -9.40 -2.84
CA TYR A 226 5.85 -9.96 -2.06
C TYR A 226 6.18 -10.02 -0.56
N GLY A 227 7.36 -10.55 -0.22
CA GLY A 227 7.79 -10.64 1.18
C GLY A 227 7.97 -9.27 1.82
N GLY A 228 8.62 -8.36 1.09
CA GLY A 228 8.84 -6.98 1.51
C GLY A 228 7.54 -6.20 1.66
N TYR A 229 6.62 -6.32 0.70
CA TYR A 229 5.28 -5.69 0.78
C TYR A 229 4.52 -6.17 2.02
N VAL A 230 4.45 -7.49 2.24
CA VAL A 230 3.75 -8.07 3.39
C VAL A 230 4.37 -7.57 4.70
N LEU A 231 5.70 -7.65 4.83
CA LEU A 231 6.40 -7.21 6.04
C LEU A 231 6.24 -5.71 6.29
N GLY A 232 6.52 -4.89 5.28
CA GLY A 232 6.46 -3.44 5.38
C GLY A 232 5.06 -2.95 5.70
N ARG A 233 4.03 -3.54 5.09
CA ARG A 233 2.64 -3.24 5.40
C ARG A 233 2.28 -3.59 6.85
N VAL A 234 2.66 -4.79 7.32
CA VAL A 234 2.37 -5.22 8.70
C VAL A 234 3.05 -4.29 9.70
N LEU A 235 4.33 -3.96 9.49
CA LEU A 235 5.08 -3.04 10.35
C LEU A 235 4.50 -1.63 10.33
N GLY A 236 4.17 -1.11 9.14
CA GLY A 236 3.56 0.20 8.94
C GLY A 236 2.19 0.33 9.60
N GLY A 237 1.37 -0.71 9.56
CA GLY A 237 0.08 -0.72 10.26
C GLY A 237 0.19 -0.87 11.77
N THR A 238 1.27 -1.45 12.30
CA THR A 238 1.39 -1.84 13.71
C THR A 238 2.42 -0.99 14.46
N VAL A 239 3.68 -1.44 14.50
CA VAL A 239 4.76 -0.89 15.33
C VAL A 239 5.21 0.50 14.87
N LEU A 240 5.05 0.79 13.58
CA LEU A 240 5.47 2.06 12.98
C LEU A 240 4.31 3.03 12.74
N PHE A 241 3.07 2.65 13.03
CA PHE A 241 1.90 3.45 12.67
C PHE A 241 2.00 4.90 13.20
N GLY A 242 1.81 5.86 12.31
CA GLY A 242 1.86 7.31 12.58
C GLY A 242 3.26 7.90 12.75
N LYS A 243 4.33 7.10 12.78
CA LYS A 243 5.71 7.61 12.88
C LYS A 243 6.12 8.31 11.59
N ARG A 244 7.04 9.26 11.69
CA ARG A 244 7.69 9.99 10.59
C ARG A 244 9.19 10.04 10.87
N PHE A 245 10.01 10.06 9.83
CA PHE A 245 11.47 10.16 9.93
C PHE A 245 11.99 11.28 9.03
#